data_AF-A0A0P8X849-F1
#
_entry.id   AF-A0A0P8X849-F1
#
_cell.length_a   1.000
_cell.length_b   1.000
_cell.length_c   1.000
_cell.angle_alpha   90.00
_cell.angle_beta   90.00
_cell.angle_gamma   90.00
#
_symmetry.space_group_name_H-M   'P 1'
#
loop_
_entity.id
_entity.type
_entity.pdbx_description
1 polymer ?
#
loop_
_entity_poly.entity_id
_entity_poly.type
_entity_poly.pdbx_seq_one_letter_code
_entity_poly.pdbx_strand_id
1 'polypeptide(L)'
;MSLYKKRLKLVRGKGVYVWDENGNKYLDAIAGIGVAILGHSNGELASAINEQMKKLVVAGPMFHHEEKDEALEELSKFLSFEYAYFGNSGTEAVEAALKFARLYTGKKEIIAMTKAFHGRTFGSLSATWKKKYREGFEPLVPGFKHIPFNNIEAAKDAITKETAAVIVEPIQGEGGIIPAKEEFIKTLRDLTQDNGALLIVDEVQSAFRSGKFLAIEHYKIQPDIVTMGKGLANGIPIGLTLTNFDIPRGKHGST
;
A
#
# COMPACT_ATOMS: atom_id res chain seq x y z
N MET A 1 -26.15 9.05 14.61
CA MET A 1 -25.51 7.94 15.37
C MET A 1 -24.29 7.47 14.60
N SER A 2 -23.15 7.26 15.26
CA SER A 2 -21.95 6.70 14.63
C SER A 2 -22.12 5.19 14.41
N LEU A 3 -21.66 4.67 13.28
CA LEU A 3 -21.63 3.22 13.00
C LEU A 3 -20.60 2.47 13.86
N TYR A 4 -19.74 3.19 14.58
CA TYR A 4 -18.70 2.61 15.42
C TYR A 4 -19.16 2.49 16.87
N LYS A 5 -18.99 1.30 17.46
CA LYS A 5 -19.17 1.06 18.90
C LYS A 5 -18.25 2.01 19.68
N LYS A 6 -18.74 2.63 20.75
CA LYS A 6 -17.90 3.44 21.65
C LYS A 6 -16.78 2.57 22.21
N ARG A 7 -15.54 2.99 21.98
CA ARG A 7 -14.29 2.39 22.50
C ARG A 7 -13.63 3.37 23.47
N LEU A 8 -12.49 2.98 24.05
CA LEU A 8 -11.62 3.89 24.81
C LEU A 8 -11.40 5.19 24.02
N LYS A 9 -11.68 6.32 24.65
CA LYS A 9 -11.56 7.64 24.02
C LYS A 9 -10.21 8.24 24.35
N LEU A 10 -9.33 8.24 23.36
CA LEU A 10 -8.03 8.92 23.44
C LEU A 10 -8.22 10.41 23.15
N VAL A 11 -7.57 11.27 23.96
CA VAL A 11 -7.67 12.74 23.85
C VAL A 11 -6.31 13.41 23.65
N ARG A 12 -5.20 12.67 23.85
CA ARG A 12 -3.85 13.18 23.65
C ARG A 12 -2.91 12.06 23.22
N GLY A 13 -1.94 12.38 22.36
CA GLY A 13 -0.79 11.54 22.06
C GLY A 13 0.51 12.36 22.15
N LYS A 14 1.61 11.72 22.54
CA LYS A 14 2.96 12.31 22.51
C LYS A 14 4.02 11.20 22.49
N GLY A 15 4.86 11.18 21.46
CA GLY A 15 5.85 10.13 21.29
C GLY A 15 5.17 8.76 21.22
N VAL A 16 5.62 7.82 22.04
CA VAL A 16 5.06 6.44 22.08
C VAL A 16 3.86 6.28 23.02
N TYR A 17 3.31 7.38 23.56
CA TYR A 17 2.25 7.32 24.57
C TYR A 17 0.97 8.01 24.09
N VAL A 18 -0.16 7.51 24.58
CA VAL A 18 -1.49 8.11 24.43
C VAL A 18 -2.18 8.24 25.79
N TRP A 19 -3.13 9.17 25.90
CA TRP A 19 -3.92 9.40 27.11
C TRP A 19 -5.41 9.36 26.80
N ASP A 20 -6.19 8.75 27.70
CA ASP A 20 -7.64 8.80 27.65
C ASP A 20 -8.22 10.07 28.29
N GLU A 21 -9.55 10.24 28.21
CA GLU A 21 -10.26 11.38 28.79
C GLU A 21 -10.21 11.47 30.32
N ASN A 22 -9.82 10.40 31.02
CA ASN A 22 -9.64 10.37 32.47
C ASN A 22 -8.17 10.64 32.87
N GLY A 23 -7.28 10.86 31.90
CA GLY A 23 -5.86 11.10 32.13
C GLY A 23 -5.01 9.83 32.27
N ASN A 24 -5.56 8.64 32.05
CA ASN A 24 -4.80 7.40 32.07
C ASN A 24 -3.80 7.38 30.91
N LYS A 25 -2.54 7.03 31.19
CA LYS A 25 -1.45 6.97 30.22
C LYS A 25 -1.24 5.53 29.74
N TYR A 26 -1.15 5.34 28.42
CA TYR A 26 -0.90 4.05 27.79
C TYR A 26 0.33 4.12 26.90
N LEU A 27 1.18 3.09 26.96
CA LEU A 27 2.16 2.83 25.91
C LEU A 27 1.40 2.35 24.65
N ASP A 28 1.58 3.04 23.53
CA ASP A 28 0.93 2.68 22.27
C ASP A 28 1.79 1.70 21.48
N ALA A 29 1.52 0.40 21.66
CA ALA A 29 2.11 -0.68 20.87
C ALA A 29 1.31 -1.00 19.59
N ILE A 30 0.25 -0.24 19.29
CA ILE A 30 -0.59 -0.41 18.10
C ILE A 30 -0.17 0.58 17.00
N ALA A 31 0.24 1.79 17.40
CA ALA A 31 0.68 2.88 16.52
C ALA A 31 -0.32 3.17 15.40
N GLY A 32 -1.62 3.13 15.70
CA GLY A 32 -2.68 3.29 14.69
C GLY A 32 -2.65 2.23 13.58
N ILE A 33 -2.31 0.98 13.92
CA ILE A 33 -2.13 -0.13 12.96
C ILE A 33 -0.91 0.15 12.04
N GLY A 34 0.19 0.61 12.65
CA GLY A 34 1.46 0.90 11.98
C GLY A 34 1.52 2.23 11.24
N VAL A 35 0.60 3.16 11.49
CA VAL A 35 0.61 4.50 10.90
C VAL A 35 1.61 5.43 11.61
N ALA A 36 1.59 5.47 12.94
CA ALA A 36 2.37 6.42 13.74
C ALA A 36 3.84 5.98 13.95
N ILE A 37 4.60 5.81 12.86
CA ILE A 37 6.00 5.33 12.90
C ILE A 37 7.00 6.30 13.54
N LEU A 38 6.71 7.61 13.53
CA LEU A 38 7.48 8.65 14.23
C LEU A 38 6.86 9.00 15.60
N GLY A 39 5.88 8.22 16.05
CA GLY A 39 5.08 8.48 17.23
C GLY A 39 4.04 9.59 17.03
N HIS A 40 3.34 9.89 18.12
CA HIS A 40 2.25 10.87 18.16
C HIS A 40 2.76 12.29 18.35
N SER A 41 2.15 13.24 17.63
CA SER A 41 2.43 14.68 17.75
C SER A 41 3.91 15.02 17.66
N ASN A 42 4.60 14.43 16.67
CA ASN A 42 5.96 14.78 16.31
C ASN A 42 6.03 16.29 15.99
N GLY A 43 6.92 17.02 16.67
CA GLY A 43 6.96 18.49 16.61
C GLY A 43 7.40 19.03 15.25
N GLU A 44 8.34 18.36 14.59
CA GLU A 44 8.84 18.74 13.27
C GLU A 44 7.74 18.57 12.21
N LEU A 45 7.10 17.40 12.20
CA LEU A 45 5.97 17.13 11.30
C LEU A 45 4.80 18.09 11.55
N ALA A 46 4.45 18.36 12.82
CA ALA A 46 3.36 19.26 13.15
C ALA A 46 3.63 20.70 12.67
N SER A 47 4.86 21.18 12.81
CA SER A 47 5.27 22.50 12.30
C SER A 47 5.20 22.55 10.78
N ALA A 48 5.78 21.57 10.07
CA ALA A 48 5.76 21.51 8.61
C ALA A 48 4.33 21.50 8.04
N ILE A 49 3.43 20.71 8.63
CA ILE A 49 2.02 20.69 8.24
C ILE A 49 1.35 22.05 8.50
N ASN A 50 1.57 22.65 9.68
CA ASN A 50 0.97 23.93 10.04
C ASN A 50 1.41 25.06 9.11
N GLU A 51 2.67 25.06 8.70
CA GLU A 51 3.21 26.02 7.73
C GLU A 51 2.56 25.82 6.36
N GLN A 52 2.53 24.58 5.84
CA GLN A 52 1.92 24.29 4.55
C GLN A 52 0.42 24.62 4.52
N MET A 53 -0.30 24.35 5.61
CA MET A 53 -1.73 24.65 5.75
C MET A 53 -2.04 26.15 5.66
N LYS A 54 -1.08 27.02 5.99
CA LYS A 54 -1.21 28.48 5.87
C LYS A 54 -0.76 29.00 4.49
N LYS A 55 0.01 28.20 3.75
CA LYS A 55 0.56 28.55 2.43
C LYS A 55 -0.38 28.08 1.32
N LEU A 56 -0.57 26.77 1.17
CA LEU A 56 -1.35 26.16 0.10
C LEU A 56 -1.78 24.73 0.49
N VAL A 57 -3.09 24.54 0.70
CA VAL A 57 -3.65 23.24 1.11
C VAL A 57 -3.94 22.34 -0.08
N VAL A 58 -4.41 22.90 -1.19
CA VAL A 58 -4.89 22.13 -2.36
C VAL A 58 -4.38 22.77 -3.64
N ALA A 59 -3.67 21.98 -4.44
CA ALA A 59 -3.38 22.23 -5.83
C ALA A 59 -4.00 21.10 -6.67
N GLY A 60 -4.89 21.43 -7.60
CA GLY A 60 -5.44 20.44 -8.52
C GLY A 60 -4.38 19.91 -9.49
N PRO A 61 -4.65 18.80 -10.20
CA PRO A 61 -3.67 18.14 -11.08
C PRO A 61 -3.22 18.99 -12.29
N MET A 62 -3.86 20.12 -12.54
CA MET A 62 -3.47 21.09 -13.59
C MET A 62 -2.36 22.03 -13.15
N PHE A 63 -2.04 22.07 -11.85
CA PHE A 63 -1.09 23.00 -11.27
C PHE A 63 0.14 22.24 -10.77
N HIS A 64 1.27 22.94 -10.84
CA HIS A 64 2.55 22.46 -10.35
C HIS A 64 2.89 23.18 -9.03
N HIS A 65 3.61 22.50 -8.15
CA HIS A 65 4.06 23.06 -6.88
C HIS A 65 5.30 22.30 -6.36
N GLU A 66 6.20 23.03 -5.70
CA GLU A 66 7.54 22.57 -5.32
C GLU A 66 7.50 21.44 -4.28
N GLU A 67 6.49 21.41 -3.41
CA GLU A 67 6.43 20.42 -2.32
C GLU A 67 6.30 18.98 -2.83
N LYS A 68 5.67 18.79 -4.01
CA LYS A 68 5.61 17.47 -4.65
C LYS A 68 6.96 17.09 -5.25
N ASP A 69 7.67 18.05 -5.84
CA ASP A 69 8.98 17.81 -6.44
C ASP A 69 10.02 17.48 -5.37
N GLU A 70 10.05 18.25 -4.28
CA GLU A 70 10.91 17.98 -3.12
C GLU A 70 10.63 16.60 -2.51
N ALA A 71 9.34 16.24 -2.36
CA ALA A 71 8.98 14.92 -1.88
C ALA A 71 9.47 13.80 -2.80
N LEU A 72 9.35 13.98 -4.12
CA LEU A 72 9.84 13.01 -5.11
C LEU A 72 11.37 12.93 -5.11
N GLU A 73 12.06 14.06 -5.01
CA GLU A 73 13.51 14.11 -4.90
C GLU A 73 14.00 13.36 -3.65
N GLU A 74 13.40 13.60 -2.49
CA GLU A 74 13.77 12.91 -1.25
C GLU A 74 13.48 11.40 -1.33
N LEU A 75 12.32 11.02 -1.87
CA LEU A 75 11.97 9.60 -2.06
C LEU A 75 12.93 8.91 -3.04
N SER A 76 13.40 9.58 -4.09
CA SER A 76 14.30 9.02 -5.10
C SER A 76 15.67 8.59 -4.53
N LYS A 77 16.07 9.13 -3.37
CA LYS A 77 17.30 8.72 -2.66
C LYS A 77 17.22 7.30 -2.12
N PHE A 78 16.01 6.79 -1.92
CA PHE A 78 15.76 5.46 -1.35
C PHE A 78 15.04 4.52 -2.32
N LEU A 79 14.38 5.08 -3.34
CA LEU A 79 13.50 4.36 -4.25
C LEU A 79 13.95 4.55 -5.69
N SER A 80 14.15 3.45 -6.41
CA SER A 80 14.53 3.46 -7.82
C SER A 80 13.33 3.15 -8.72
N PHE A 81 12.46 4.15 -8.92
CA PHE A 81 11.32 4.09 -9.83
C PHE A 81 11.22 5.36 -10.69
N GLU A 82 10.76 5.21 -11.92
CA GLU A 82 10.67 6.33 -12.87
C GLU A 82 9.42 7.21 -12.69
N TYR A 83 8.31 6.61 -12.25
CA TYR A 83 7.03 7.31 -12.15
C TYR A 83 6.37 7.08 -10.79
N ALA A 84 5.69 8.12 -10.33
CA ALA A 84 4.98 8.14 -9.06
C ALA A 84 3.56 8.69 -9.23
N TYR A 85 2.60 8.01 -8.62
CA TYR A 85 1.22 8.45 -8.46
C TYR A 85 0.91 8.61 -6.97
N PHE A 86 0.44 9.80 -6.59
CA PHE A 86 -0.04 10.08 -5.24
C PHE A 86 -1.57 9.96 -5.17
N GLY A 87 -2.04 9.22 -4.17
CA GLY A 87 -3.44 9.18 -3.72
C GLY A 87 -3.54 9.56 -2.23
N ASN A 88 -4.66 9.29 -1.60
CA ASN A 88 -4.94 9.69 -0.21
C ASN A 88 -4.85 8.50 0.77
N SER A 89 -4.68 7.29 0.26
CA SER A 89 -4.73 6.07 1.07
C SER A 89 -4.01 4.90 0.40
N GLY A 90 -3.65 3.90 1.20
CA GLY A 90 -3.09 2.65 0.66
C GLY A 90 -4.06 1.91 -0.26
N THR A 91 -5.37 1.99 -0.01
CA THR A 91 -6.37 1.35 -0.89
C THR A 91 -6.43 2.02 -2.25
N GLU A 92 -6.27 3.35 -2.35
CA GLU A 92 -6.17 4.05 -3.64
C GLU A 92 -4.84 3.75 -4.35
N ALA A 93 -3.74 3.61 -3.59
CA ALA A 93 -2.47 3.19 -4.17
C ALA A 93 -2.57 1.80 -4.82
N VAL A 94 -3.27 0.86 -4.16
CA VAL A 94 -3.58 -0.47 -4.72
C VAL A 94 -4.53 -0.37 -5.91
N GLU A 95 -5.58 0.45 -5.87
CA GLU A 95 -6.46 0.66 -7.04
C GLU A 95 -5.67 1.19 -8.25
N ALA A 96 -4.75 2.13 -8.03
CA ALA A 96 -3.85 2.61 -9.06
C ALA A 96 -2.97 1.49 -9.61
N ALA A 97 -2.30 0.71 -8.76
CA ALA A 97 -1.47 -0.41 -9.18
C ALA A 97 -2.24 -1.45 -10.02
N LEU A 98 -3.45 -1.83 -9.58
CA LEU A 98 -4.30 -2.79 -10.29
C LEU A 98 -4.74 -2.25 -11.67
N LYS A 99 -5.12 -0.97 -11.74
CA LYS A 99 -5.50 -0.32 -13.00
C LYS A 99 -4.31 -0.17 -13.93
N PHE A 100 -3.15 0.22 -13.40
CA PHE A 100 -1.90 0.37 -14.15
C PHE A 100 -1.50 -0.96 -14.78
N ALA A 101 -1.56 -2.05 -14.01
CA ALA A 101 -1.18 -3.34 -14.53
C ALA A 101 -2.09 -3.86 -15.65
N ARG A 102 -3.41 -3.71 -15.49
CA ARG A 102 -4.37 -4.06 -16.55
C ARG A 102 -4.20 -3.20 -17.80
N LEU A 103 -3.95 -1.91 -17.63
CA LEU A 103 -3.75 -0.98 -18.74
C LEU A 103 -2.46 -1.29 -19.50
N TYR A 104 -1.36 -1.49 -18.78
CA TYR A 104 -0.04 -1.72 -19.36
C TYR A 104 0.04 -3.07 -20.10
N THR A 105 -0.48 -4.13 -19.50
CA THR A 105 -0.42 -5.47 -20.10
C THR A 105 -1.55 -5.75 -21.09
N GLY A 106 -2.65 -5.01 -21.03
CA GLY A 106 -3.90 -5.31 -21.75
C GLY A 106 -4.66 -6.53 -21.22
N LYS A 107 -4.13 -7.19 -20.19
CA LYS A 107 -4.69 -8.40 -19.58
C LYS A 107 -5.58 -8.06 -18.39
N LYS A 108 -6.43 -8.98 -17.96
CA LYS A 108 -7.41 -8.74 -16.89
C LYS A 108 -7.19 -9.57 -15.63
N GLU A 109 -6.51 -10.70 -15.73
CA GLU A 109 -6.34 -11.62 -14.61
C GLU A 109 -5.33 -11.08 -13.58
N ILE A 110 -5.71 -11.10 -12.31
CA ILE A 110 -4.86 -10.73 -11.18
C ILE A 110 -4.76 -11.91 -10.23
N ILE A 111 -3.55 -12.32 -9.90
CA ILE A 111 -3.28 -13.34 -8.89
C ILE A 111 -2.97 -12.64 -7.57
N ALA A 112 -3.74 -12.96 -6.53
CA ALA A 112 -3.54 -12.49 -5.16
C ALA A 112 -3.32 -13.68 -4.22
N MET A 113 -2.96 -13.40 -2.97
CA MET A 113 -2.57 -14.42 -2.01
C MET A 113 -3.69 -14.71 -1.01
N THR A 114 -3.82 -15.96 -0.55
CA THR A 114 -4.64 -16.24 0.64
C THR A 114 -4.11 -15.45 1.83
N LYS A 115 -5.01 -15.09 2.76
CA LYS A 115 -4.76 -14.24 3.94
C LYS A 115 -4.38 -12.77 3.65
N ALA A 116 -4.26 -12.37 2.40
CA ALA A 116 -3.89 -11.01 2.02
C ALA A 116 -4.91 -9.93 2.44
N PHE A 117 -4.41 -8.71 2.65
CA PHE A 117 -5.22 -7.51 2.86
C PHE A 117 -4.64 -6.33 2.05
N HIS A 118 -5.37 -5.93 1.00
CA HIS A 118 -4.93 -4.89 0.07
C HIS A 118 -5.83 -3.63 0.09
N GLY A 119 -6.86 -3.63 0.92
CA GLY A 119 -7.82 -2.53 0.99
C GLY A 119 -9.27 -3.01 0.95
N ARG A 120 -10.19 -2.03 0.82
CA ARG A 120 -11.64 -2.25 0.91
C ARG A 120 -12.46 -1.51 -0.14
N THR A 121 -11.83 -0.81 -1.08
CA THR A 121 -12.49 -0.36 -2.31
C THR A 121 -12.73 -1.55 -3.24
N PHE A 122 -13.70 -1.51 -4.16
CA PHE A 122 -14.12 -2.72 -4.90
C PHE A 122 -12.96 -3.46 -5.61
N GLY A 123 -11.98 -2.76 -6.20
CA GLY A 123 -10.83 -3.39 -6.83
C GLY A 123 -9.87 -4.01 -5.81
N SER A 124 -9.39 -3.22 -4.86
CA SER A 124 -8.49 -3.70 -3.79
C SER A 124 -9.12 -4.80 -2.92
N LEU A 125 -10.44 -4.72 -2.66
CA LEU A 125 -11.21 -5.72 -1.95
C LEU A 125 -11.29 -7.04 -2.71
N SER A 126 -11.27 -7.00 -4.05
CA SER A 126 -11.18 -8.19 -4.89
C SER A 126 -9.84 -8.91 -4.70
N ALA A 127 -8.76 -8.18 -4.38
CA ALA A 127 -7.46 -8.75 -4.02
C ALA A 127 -7.40 -9.21 -2.55
N THR A 128 -8.04 -8.49 -1.62
CA THR A 128 -8.17 -8.90 -0.21
C THR A 128 -8.83 -10.28 -0.09
N TRP A 129 -8.33 -11.15 0.78
CA TRP A 129 -8.75 -12.55 0.81
C TRP A 129 -9.93 -12.85 1.75
N LYS A 130 -9.92 -12.32 2.98
CA LYS A 130 -10.82 -12.79 4.05
C LYS A 130 -12.30 -12.61 3.65
N LYS A 131 -13.04 -13.73 3.59
CA LYS A 131 -14.47 -13.78 3.21
C LYS A 131 -15.34 -12.75 3.91
N LYS A 132 -15.17 -12.55 5.23
CA LYS A 132 -15.94 -11.57 6.04
C LYS A 132 -15.87 -10.13 5.53
N TYR A 133 -14.85 -9.77 4.75
CA TYR A 133 -14.74 -8.44 4.16
C TYR A 133 -15.43 -8.34 2.79
N ARG A 134 -15.69 -9.48 2.14
CA ARG A 134 -16.13 -9.59 0.75
C ARG A 134 -17.61 -9.94 0.61
N GLU A 135 -18.10 -10.87 1.44
CA GLU A 135 -19.39 -11.55 1.23
C GLU A 135 -20.60 -10.62 1.09
N GLY A 136 -20.60 -9.47 1.76
CA GLY A 136 -21.69 -8.48 1.67
C GLY A 136 -21.65 -7.59 0.41
N PHE A 137 -20.59 -7.67 -0.41
CA PHE A 137 -20.37 -6.81 -1.57
C PHE A 137 -20.20 -7.59 -2.88
N GLU A 138 -20.34 -8.93 -2.84
CA GLU A 138 -20.25 -9.75 -4.03
C GLU A 138 -21.45 -9.52 -4.97
N PRO A 139 -21.26 -9.57 -6.31
CA PRO A 139 -20.01 -9.87 -7.02
C PRO A 139 -19.00 -8.70 -7.00
N LEU A 140 -17.73 -9.03 -6.79
CA LEU A 140 -16.61 -8.09 -6.84
C LEU A 140 -16.06 -7.94 -8.27
N VAL A 141 -14.95 -7.22 -8.44
CA VAL A 141 -14.32 -7.03 -9.76
C VAL A 141 -13.89 -8.40 -10.32
N PRO A 142 -14.32 -8.77 -11.54
CA PRO A 142 -13.99 -10.06 -12.12
C PRO A 142 -12.50 -10.17 -12.46
N GLY A 143 -12.01 -11.42 -12.58
CA GLY A 143 -10.64 -11.72 -12.99
C GLY A 143 -9.62 -11.81 -11.84
N PHE A 144 -10.06 -12.01 -10.59
CA PHE A 144 -9.17 -12.26 -9.46
C PHE A 144 -9.13 -13.75 -9.11
N LYS A 145 -7.93 -14.28 -8.89
CA LYS A 145 -7.69 -15.62 -8.34
C LYS A 145 -6.86 -15.51 -7.06
N HIS A 146 -7.12 -16.40 -6.09
CA HIS A 146 -6.34 -16.47 -4.85
C HIS A 146 -5.58 -17.78 -4.77
N ILE A 147 -4.25 -17.70 -4.65
CA ILE A 147 -3.38 -18.86 -4.41
C ILE A 147 -2.86 -18.89 -2.97
N PRO A 148 -2.55 -20.05 -2.39
CA PRO A 148 -1.95 -20.11 -1.06
C PRO A 148 -0.63 -19.33 -0.99
N PHE A 149 -0.51 -18.41 -0.03
CA PHE A 149 0.74 -17.68 0.22
C PHE A 149 1.90 -18.65 0.52
N ASN A 150 3.10 -18.38 0.00
CA ASN A 150 4.28 -19.25 0.10
C ASN A 150 4.15 -20.64 -0.54
N ASN A 151 3.23 -20.83 -1.49
CA ASN A 151 3.10 -22.07 -2.27
C ASN A 151 3.59 -21.85 -3.71
N ILE A 152 4.77 -22.40 -4.01
CA ILE A 152 5.44 -22.27 -5.31
C ILE A 152 4.66 -23.00 -6.43
N GLU A 153 4.18 -24.22 -6.18
CA GLU A 153 3.48 -24.99 -7.20
C GLU A 153 2.16 -24.33 -7.59
N ALA A 154 1.40 -23.83 -6.61
CA ALA A 154 0.20 -23.06 -6.88
C ALA A 154 0.48 -21.78 -7.69
N ALA A 155 1.65 -21.15 -7.50
CA ALA A 155 2.06 -19.99 -8.30
C ALA A 155 2.37 -20.39 -9.75
N LYS A 156 3.10 -21.48 -9.96
CA LYS A 156 3.41 -22.02 -11.31
C LYS A 156 2.14 -22.39 -12.07
N ASP A 157 1.17 -23.00 -11.39
CA ASP A 157 -0.09 -23.40 -12.02
C ASP A 157 -1.01 -22.21 -12.36
N ALA A 158 -1.00 -21.16 -11.52
CA ALA A 158 -1.93 -20.05 -11.66
C ALA A 158 -1.43 -18.91 -12.53
N ILE A 159 -0.12 -18.67 -12.61
CA ILE A 159 0.47 -17.55 -13.36
C ILE A 159 0.70 -18.00 -14.80
N THR A 160 -0.02 -17.37 -15.73
CA THR A 160 -0.05 -17.73 -17.14
C THR A 160 0.11 -16.50 -18.03
N LYS A 161 0.11 -16.70 -19.34
CA LYS A 161 0.14 -15.61 -20.33
C LYS A 161 -1.07 -14.67 -20.24
N GLU A 162 -2.18 -15.10 -19.63
CA GLU A 162 -3.37 -14.28 -19.41
C GLU A 162 -3.27 -13.40 -18.15
N THR A 163 -2.27 -13.63 -17.30
CA THR A 163 -2.06 -12.90 -16.06
C THR A 163 -1.55 -11.49 -16.34
N ALA A 164 -2.28 -10.48 -15.87
CA ALA A 164 -1.88 -9.07 -15.88
C ALA A 164 -0.87 -8.78 -14.77
N ALA A 165 -1.15 -9.26 -13.56
CA ALA A 165 -0.26 -9.06 -12.43
C ALA A 165 -0.41 -10.13 -11.35
N VAL A 166 0.64 -10.25 -10.55
CA VAL A 166 0.63 -10.87 -9.24
C VAL A 166 0.79 -9.77 -8.20
N ILE A 167 -0.11 -9.72 -7.20
CA ILE A 167 0.01 -8.82 -6.07
C ILE A 167 0.37 -9.59 -4.79
N VAL A 168 1.39 -9.10 -4.07
CA VAL A 168 1.93 -9.76 -2.88
C VAL A 168 2.39 -8.76 -1.83
N GLU A 169 2.12 -9.05 -0.56
CA GLU A 169 2.75 -8.37 0.58
C GLU A 169 4.07 -9.11 0.90
N PRO A 170 5.23 -8.43 1.03
CA PRO A 170 6.49 -9.09 1.45
C PRO A 170 6.38 -9.70 2.85
N ILE A 171 5.52 -9.11 3.69
CA ILE A 171 5.12 -9.61 5.00
C ILE A 171 3.60 -9.38 5.11
N GLN A 172 2.81 -10.45 5.15
CA GLN A 172 1.38 -10.35 5.37
C GLN A 172 1.08 -9.94 6.81
N GLY A 173 0.75 -8.68 7.05
CA GLY A 173 0.54 -8.20 8.40
C GLY A 173 -0.81 -8.64 8.98
N GLU A 174 -1.91 -8.30 8.31
CA GLU A 174 -3.27 -8.72 8.69
C GLU A 174 -3.47 -10.25 8.61
N GLY A 175 -2.63 -10.94 7.84
CA GLY A 175 -2.58 -12.39 7.73
C GLY A 175 -1.99 -13.10 8.95
N GLY A 176 -1.37 -12.35 9.87
CA GLY A 176 -0.77 -12.86 11.10
C GLY A 176 0.74 -12.61 11.20
N ILE A 177 1.25 -11.52 10.62
CA ILE A 177 2.70 -11.20 10.55
C ILE A 177 3.50 -12.37 9.94
N ILE A 178 3.18 -12.71 8.68
CA ILE A 178 3.78 -13.86 7.98
C ILE A 178 4.71 -13.34 6.88
N PRO A 179 6.05 -13.48 7.02
CA PRO A 179 6.98 -13.16 5.95
C PRO A 179 6.83 -14.10 4.74
N ALA A 180 7.06 -13.57 3.55
CA ALA A 180 7.24 -14.40 2.37
C ALA A 180 8.54 -15.22 2.49
N LYS A 181 8.56 -16.39 1.87
CA LYS A 181 9.81 -17.13 1.68
C LYS A 181 10.58 -16.53 0.51
N GLU A 182 11.91 -16.51 0.61
CA GLU A 182 12.77 -16.01 -0.46
C GLU A 182 12.57 -16.75 -1.78
N GLU A 183 12.54 -18.09 -1.72
CA GLU A 183 12.22 -18.96 -2.87
C GLU A 183 10.88 -18.60 -3.52
N PHE A 184 9.88 -18.21 -2.73
CA PHE A 184 8.56 -17.87 -3.22
C PHE A 184 8.57 -16.53 -3.95
N ILE A 185 9.12 -15.48 -3.35
CA ILE A 185 9.22 -14.15 -3.98
C ILE A 185 10.04 -14.21 -5.28
N LYS A 186 11.16 -14.95 -5.28
CA LYS A 186 11.95 -15.17 -6.48
C LYS A 186 11.14 -15.89 -7.57
N THR A 187 10.42 -16.95 -7.21
CA THR A 187 9.55 -17.66 -8.16
C THR A 187 8.46 -16.75 -8.73
N LEU A 188 7.84 -15.89 -7.92
CA LEU A 188 6.86 -14.92 -8.42
C LEU A 188 7.50 -13.96 -9.43
N ARG A 189 8.72 -13.47 -9.15
CA ARG A 189 9.43 -12.58 -10.07
C ARG A 189 9.73 -13.26 -11.40
N ASP A 190 10.29 -14.47 -11.36
CA ASP A 190 10.62 -15.24 -12.56
C ASP A 190 9.36 -15.53 -13.39
N LEU A 191 8.29 -16.02 -12.76
CA LEU A 191 7.02 -16.34 -13.44
C LEU A 191 6.34 -15.10 -14.04
N THR A 192 6.36 -13.97 -13.34
CA THR A 192 5.79 -12.73 -13.86
C THR A 192 6.56 -12.24 -15.08
N GLN A 193 7.88 -12.26 -15.03
CA GLN A 193 8.73 -11.88 -16.15
C GLN A 193 8.51 -12.80 -17.36
N ASP A 194 8.53 -14.12 -17.18
CA ASP A 194 8.37 -15.11 -18.26
C ASP A 194 7.00 -15.04 -18.95
N ASN A 195 5.96 -14.65 -18.21
CA ASN A 195 4.59 -14.56 -18.74
C ASN A 195 4.19 -13.15 -19.19
N GLY A 196 5.08 -12.16 -19.09
CA GLY A 196 4.77 -10.75 -19.35
C GLY A 196 3.65 -10.23 -18.44
N ALA A 197 3.64 -10.67 -17.18
CA ALA A 197 2.81 -10.16 -16.11
C ALA A 197 3.65 -9.23 -15.22
N LEU A 198 2.99 -8.38 -14.44
CA LEU A 198 3.68 -7.49 -13.52
C LEU A 198 3.70 -8.03 -12.10
N LEU A 199 4.80 -7.80 -11.39
CA LEU A 199 4.91 -8.03 -9.95
C LEU A 199 4.57 -6.73 -9.20
N ILE A 200 3.40 -6.71 -8.57
CA ILE A 200 2.95 -5.65 -7.66
C ILE A 200 3.31 -6.05 -6.24
N VAL A 201 4.08 -5.20 -5.56
CA VAL A 201 4.45 -5.40 -4.16
C VAL A 201 3.70 -4.40 -3.29
N ASP A 202 2.81 -4.90 -2.44
CA ASP A 202 2.07 -4.10 -1.49
C ASP A 202 2.86 -3.88 -0.21
N GLU A 203 3.44 -2.68 -0.08
CA GLU A 203 4.25 -2.23 1.05
C GLU A 203 3.51 -1.21 1.91
N VAL A 204 2.19 -1.08 1.75
CA VAL A 204 1.37 -0.13 2.52
C VAL A 204 1.56 -0.32 4.03
N GLN A 205 1.87 -1.53 4.50
CA GLN A 205 2.19 -1.78 5.91
C GLN A 205 3.68 -1.99 6.19
N SER A 206 4.39 -2.72 5.32
CA SER A 206 5.75 -3.20 5.60
C SER A 206 6.84 -2.15 5.36
N ALA A 207 6.58 -1.12 4.53
CA ALA A 207 7.51 -0.01 4.34
C ALA A 207 7.89 0.63 5.69
N PHE A 208 9.16 1.03 5.80
CA PHE A 208 9.80 1.65 6.97
C PHE A 208 9.88 0.79 8.23
N ARG A 209 9.42 -0.47 8.19
CA ARG A 209 9.16 -1.25 9.42
C ARG A 209 10.03 -2.48 9.62
N SER A 210 10.66 -2.95 8.54
CA SER A 210 11.47 -4.18 8.53
C SER A 210 12.98 -3.92 8.73
N GLY A 211 13.37 -2.68 9.06
CA GLY A 211 14.78 -2.25 9.08
C GLY A 211 15.35 -1.89 7.69
N LYS A 212 14.52 -1.92 6.65
CA LYS A 212 14.77 -1.40 5.30
C LYS A 212 13.71 -0.36 4.94
N PHE A 213 13.95 0.41 3.88
CA PHE A 213 12.97 1.39 3.42
C PHE A 213 11.74 0.67 2.86
N LEU A 214 11.96 -0.31 1.97
CA LEU A 214 10.98 -1.31 1.55
C LEU A 214 11.38 -2.70 2.07
N ALA A 215 10.42 -3.49 2.53
CA ALA A 215 10.69 -4.87 2.95
C ALA A 215 11.11 -5.80 1.80
N ILE A 216 10.74 -5.49 0.55
CA ILE A 216 11.14 -6.26 -0.64
C ILE A 216 12.66 -6.26 -0.85
N GLU A 217 13.36 -5.25 -0.35
CA GLU A 217 14.82 -5.15 -0.43
C GLU A 217 15.53 -6.34 0.24
N HIS A 218 14.92 -6.94 1.27
CA HIS A 218 15.47 -8.15 1.91
C HIS A 218 15.57 -9.33 0.95
N TYR A 219 14.75 -9.35 -0.10
CA TYR A 219 14.69 -10.41 -1.10
C TYR A 219 15.52 -10.11 -2.35
N LYS A 220 16.11 -8.90 -2.46
CA LYS A 220 16.91 -8.46 -3.61
C LYS A 220 16.17 -8.60 -4.96
N ILE A 221 14.85 -8.39 -4.94
CA ILE A 221 13.98 -8.40 -6.11
C ILE A 221 13.52 -6.98 -6.42
N GLN A 222 13.60 -6.59 -7.70
CA GLN A 222 12.98 -5.37 -8.21
C GLN A 222 11.55 -5.69 -8.67
N PRO A 223 10.52 -5.16 -8.00
CA PRO A 223 9.14 -5.26 -8.49
C PRO A 223 8.88 -4.25 -9.60
N ASP A 224 7.80 -4.47 -10.35
CA ASP A 224 7.38 -3.55 -11.42
C ASP A 224 6.57 -2.38 -10.85
N ILE A 225 5.76 -2.65 -9.81
CA ILE A 225 4.96 -1.66 -9.10
C ILE A 225 5.11 -1.85 -7.59
N VAL A 226 5.25 -0.76 -6.83
CA VAL A 226 5.17 -0.74 -5.37
C VAL A 226 4.05 0.16 -4.90
N THR A 227 3.30 -0.26 -3.89
CA THR A 227 2.31 0.58 -3.21
C THR A 227 2.71 0.88 -1.77
N MET A 228 2.57 2.15 -1.35
CA MET A 228 2.88 2.62 -0.01
C MET A 228 1.72 3.46 0.55
N GLY A 229 1.70 3.64 1.86
CA GLY A 229 0.71 4.44 2.59
C GLY A 229 1.09 4.47 4.07
N LYS A 230 0.09 4.49 4.96
CA LYS A 230 0.25 4.41 6.43
C LYS A 230 1.41 5.28 6.98
N GLY A 231 2.57 4.65 7.21
CA GLY A 231 3.76 5.29 7.78
C GLY A 231 4.33 6.41 6.90
N LEU A 232 4.04 6.42 5.60
CA LEU A 232 4.55 7.38 4.63
C LEU A 232 4.38 8.85 5.06
N ALA A 233 3.28 9.20 5.73
CA ALA A 233 3.08 10.54 6.28
C ALA A 233 2.60 10.56 7.74
N ASN A 234 2.92 9.50 8.50
CA ASN A 234 2.75 9.43 9.96
C ASN A 234 1.40 9.95 10.50
N GLY A 235 0.29 9.69 9.78
CA GLY A 235 -1.06 10.09 10.17
C GLY A 235 -1.78 11.05 9.21
N ILE A 236 -1.06 11.70 8.30
CA ILE A 236 -1.68 12.45 7.19
C ILE A 236 -2.11 11.47 6.10
N PRO A 237 -3.35 11.56 5.56
CA PRO A 237 -3.80 10.68 4.49
C PRO A 237 -2.94 10.83 3.23
N ILE A 238 -2.22 9.78 2.89
CA ILE A 238 -1.46 9.69 1.64
C ILE A 238 -1.34 8.22 1.21
N GLY A 239 -1.38 8.00 -0.09
CA GLY A 239 -1.01 6.77 -0.75
C GLY A 239 -0.02 7.07 -1.87
N LEU A 240 0.87 6.13 -2.16
CA LEU A 240 1.86 6.28 -3.22
C LEU A 240 1.94 4.98 -4.02
N THR A 241 1.88 5.10 -5.34
CA THR A 241 2.13 4.01 -6.28
C THR A 241 3.34 4.37 -7.13
N LEU A 242 4.36 3.52 -7.11
CA LEU A 242 5.60 3.70 -7.86
C LEU A 242 5.65 2.67 -8.99
N THR A 243 6.14 3.06 -10.17
CA THR A 243 6.24 2.17 -11.33
C THR A 243 7.42 2.56 -12.24
N ASN A 244 7.88 1.60 -13.05
CA ASN A 244 8.96 1.77 -14.05
C ASN A 244 8.42 1.97 -15.46
N PHE A 245 7.14 2.32 -15.60
CA PHE A 245 6.52 2.59 -16.89
C PHE A 245 5.45 3.67 -16.76
N ASP A 246 5.31 4.48 -17.80
CA ASP A 246 4.34 5.57 -17.82
C ASP A 246 2.90 5.06 -17.96
N ILE A 247 1.96 5.86 -17.45
CA ILE A 247 0.53 5.68 -17.61
C ILE A 247 -0.03 6.86 -18.41
N PRO A 248 -0.65 6.63 -19.58
CA PRO A 248 -1.15 7.72 -20.40
C PRO A 248 -2.09 8.65 -19.63
N ARG A 249 -1.87 9.96 -19.79
CA ARG A 249 -2.67 11.00 -19.14
C ARG A 249 -4.17 10.77 -19.33
N GLY A 250 -4.94 10.97 -18.27
CA GLY A 250 -6.41 10.81 -18.28
C GLY A 250 -6.91 9.36 -18.21
N LYS A 251 -6.03 8.34 -18.24
CA LYS A 251 -6.44 6.94 -18.06
C LYS A 251 -6.65 6.55 -16.59
N HIS A 252 -6.02 7.28 -15.68
CA HIS A 252 -6.21 7.12 -14.25
C HIS A 252 -6.20 8.47 -13.55
N GLY A 253 -7.09 8.62 -12.57
CA GLY A 253 -7.18 9.73 -11.64
C GLY A 253 -8.05 9.29 -10.45
N SER A 254 -7.90 9.98 -9.33
CA SER A 254 -8.83 9.91 -8.19
C SER A 254 -9.70 11.17 -8.18
N THR A 255 -10.87 11.07 -7.56
CA THR A 255 -11.81 12.19 -7.36
C THR A 255 -11.38 13.08 -6.20
#